data_AF-W9NLF8-F1
#
_entry.id   AF-W9NLF8-F1
#
_cell.length_a   1.000
_cell.length_b   1.000
_cell.length_c   1.000
_cell.angle_alpha   90.00
_cell.angle_beta   90.00
_cell.angle_gamma   90.00
#
_symmetry.space_group_name_H-M   'P 1'
#
loop_
_entity.id
_entity.type
_entity.pdbx_description
1 polymer ?
#
loop_
_entity_poly.entity_id
_entity_poly.type
_entity_poly.pdbx_seq_one_letter_code
_entity_poly.pdbx_strand_id
1 'polypeptide(L)'
;MEGVMQLNEEHHMLLCRLCKSAVRPGPGIESHFRHEHQLKGKVLKEVKNYYEMMELADPKFAELQEDGSVAVELVDMLSGYSCVACRHH
;
A
#
# COMPACT_ATOMS: atom_id res chain seq x y z
N MET A 1 -2.33 12.96 12.62
CA MET A 1 -1.26 12.22 11.91
C MET A 1 -1.90 11.55 10.69
N GLU A 2 -2.58 12.36 9.89
CA GLU A 2 -3.62 11.90 8.98
C GLU A 2 -3.27 12.43 7.60
N GLY A 3 -3.12 11.54 6.63
CA GLY A 3 -3.07 11.96 5.22
C GLY A 3 -2.08 11.23 4.33
N VAL A 4 -0.99 10.65 4.85
CA VAL A 4 0.03 10.00 3.99
C VAL A 4 -0.23 8.52 3.73
N MET A 5 -1.07 7.88 4.53
CA MET A 5 -1.27 6.44 4.55
C MET A 5 -2.70 6.06 4.95
N GLN A 6 -3.11 4.86 4.57
CA GLN A 6 -4.38 4.25 4.94
C GLN A 6 -4.23 2.74 5.04
N LEU A 7 -4.85 2.15 6.06
CA LEU A 7 -5.02 0.70 6.14
C LEU A 7 -6.18 0.29 5.24
N ASN A 8 -5.94 -0.66 4.33
CA ASN A 8 -7.01 -1.42 3.72
C ASN A 8 -7.33 -2.59 4.66
N GLU A 9 -8.46 -2.48 5.37
CA GLU A 9 -8.90 -3.49 6.34
C GLU A 9 -9.28 -4.81 5.68
N GLU A 10 -9.85 -4.78 4.47
CA GLU A 10 -10.26 -5.98 3.74
C GLU A 10 -9.06 -6.86 3.38
N HIS A 11 -7.97 -6.25 2.92
CA HIS A 11 -6.76 -6.98 2.53
C HIS A 11 -5.68 -7.00 3.60
N HIS A 12 -5.90 -6.37 4.75
CA HIS A 12 -4.91 -6.15 5.81
C HIS A 12 -3.59 -5.55 5.27
N MET A 13 -3.69 -4.59 4.34
CA MET A 13 -2.53 -4.00 3.65
C MET A 13 -2.40 -2.51 3.92
N LEU A 14 -1.17 -2.03 4.00
CA LEU A 14 -0.89 -0.61 4.10
C LEU A 14 -0.86 0.03 2.71
N LEU A 15 -1.68 1.04 2.48
CA LEU A 15 -1.70 1.84 1.26
C LEU A 15 -1.08 3.21 1.52
N CYS A 16 -0.15 3.61 0.66
CA CYS A 16 0.38 4.96 0.63
C CYS A 16 -0.57 5.86 -0.15
N ARG A 17 -1.05 6.94 0.47
CA ARG A 17 -1.94 7.92 -0.19
C ARG A 17 -1.20 8.90 -1.09
N LEU A 18 0.13 9.01 -0.95
CA LEU A 18 0.95 9.93 -1.74
C LEU A 18 1.20 9.40 -3.16
N CYS A 19 1.53 8.12 -3.29
CA CYS A 19 1.75 7.44 -4.58
C CYS A 19 0.68 6.39 -4.91
N LYS A 20 -0.38 6.29 -4.09
CA LYS A 20 -1.51 5.38 -4.33
C LYS A 20 -1.06 3.94 -4.58
N SER A 21 -0.15 3.46 -3.73
CA SER A 21 0.50 2.16 -3.88
C SER A 21 0.47 1.36 -2.57
N ALA A 22 0.38 0.04 -2.66
CA ALA A 22 0.52 -0.83 -1.50
C ALA A 22 1.98 -0.90 -1.04
N VAL A 23 2.19 -0.80 0.27
CA VAL A 23 3.50 -0.74 0.90
C VAL A 23 3.82 -2.08 1.54
N ARG A 24 5.04 -2.60 1.30
CA ARG A 24 5.48 -3.82 1.97
C ARG A 24 5.68 -3.61 3.46
N PRO A 25 5.23 -4.55 4.31
CA PRO A 25 5.35 -4.44 5.75
C PRO A 25 6.81 -4.53 6.24
N GLY A 26 7.00 -4.28 7.54
CA GLY A 26 8.31 -4.30 8.20
C GLY A 26 9.27 -3.24 7.64
N PRO A 27 10.52 -3.60 7.25
CA PRO A 27 11.49 -2.63 6.74
C PRO A 27 11.06 -1.96 5.42
N GLY A 28 10.09 -2.56 4.70
CA GLY A 28 9.54 -1.98 3.47
C GLY A 28 8.82 -0.64 3.70
N ILE A 29 8.18 -0.47 4.86
CA ILE A 29 7.46 0.76 5.23
C ILE A 29 8.44 1.94 5.32
N GLU A 30 9.51 1.77 6.11
CA GLU A 30 10.52 2.82 6.29
C GLU A 30 11.21 3.16 4.96
N SER A 31 11.60 2.12 4.19
CA SER A 31 12.25 2.30 2.90
C SER A 31 11.37 3.07 1.91
N HIS A 32 10.09 2.71 1.80
CA HIS A 32 9.15 3.37 0.90
C HIS A 32 9.00 4.85 1.23
N PHE A 33 8.67 5.19 2.47
CA PHE A 33 8.45 6.59 2.85
C PHE A 33 9.72 7.44 2.83
N ARG A 34 10.88 6.83 3.12
CA ARG A 34 12.17 7.53 3.08
C ARG A 34 12.67 7.78 1.67
N HIS A 35 12.53 6.82 0.76
CA HIS A 35 13.10 6.94 -0.59
C HIS A 35 12.11 7.56 -1.58
N GLU A 36 10.84 7.12 -1.57
CA GLU A 36 9.83 7.57 -2.54
C GLU A 36 9.26 8.96 -2.17
N HIS A 37 9.15 9.24 -0.87
CA HIS A 37 8.50 10.46 -0.36
C HIS A 37 9.43 11.37 0.44
N GLN A 38 10.70 10.99 0.62
CA GLN A 38 11.70 11.73 1.39
C GLN A 38 11.23 12.15 2.80
N LEU A 39 10.31 11.37 3.40
CA LEU A 39 9.87 11.60 4.77
C LEU A 39 11.02 11.35 5.74
N LYS A 40 11.17 12.24 6.72
CA LYS A 40 12.29 12.24 7.67
C LYS A 40 11.83 12.61 9.07
N GLY A 41 12.68 12.32 10.05
CA GLY A 41 12.50 12.76 11.43
C GLY A 41 11.29 12.11 12.11
N LYS A 42 10.54 12.91 12.86
CA LYS A 42 9.46 12.44 13.73
C LYS A 42 8.36 11.69 12.96
N VAL A 43 7.97 12.20 11.79
CA VAL A 43 6.89 11.62 10.98
C VAL A 43 7.22 10.19 10.56
N LEU A 44 8.43 9.93 10.03
CA LEU A 44 8.83 8.58 9.62
C LEU A 44 8.86 7.59 10.79
N LYS A 45 9.33 8.06 11.96
CA LYS A 45 9.37 7.23 13.18
C LYS A 45 7.97 6.89 13.67
N GLU A 46 7.05 7.85 13.64
CA GLU A 46 5.65 7.62 14.06
C GLU A 46 4.92 6.65 13.12
N VAL A 47 5.11 6.79 11.80
CA VAL A 47 4.57 5.84 10.81
C VAL A 47 5.09 4.43 11.08
N LYS A 48 6.41 4.26 11.25
CA LYS A 48 7.02 2.96 11.54
C LYS A 48 6.45 2.34 12.81
N ASN A 49 6.45 3.09 13.92
CA ASN A 49 6.01 2.58 15.23
C ASN A 49 4.54 2.17 15.22
N TYR A 50 3.68 2.89 14.50
CA TYR A 50 2.26 2.59 14.44
C TYR A 50 1.97 1.25 13.76
N TYR A 51 2.68 0.93 12.68
CA TYR A 51 2.44 -0.30 11.90
C TYR A 51 3.33 -1.47 12.26
N GLU A 52 4.44 -1.26 12.97
CA GLU A 52 5.28 -2.36 13.48
C GLU A 52 4.51 -3.29 14.43
N MET A 53 3.46 -2.78 15.09
CA MET A 53 2.58 -3.54 15.97
C MET A 53 1.40 -4.22 15.25
N MET A 54 1.25 -4.01 13.93
CA MET A 54 0.15 -4.59 13.15
C MET A 54 0.63 -5.77 12.32
N GLU A 55 -0.20 -6.82 12.24
CA GLU A 55 0.00 -7.92 11.31
C GLU A 55 -0.54 -7.50 9.94
N LEU A 56 0.36 -7.05 9.06
CA LEU A 56 0.03 -6.58 7.72
C LEU A 56 0.43 -7.62 6.67
N ALA A 57 -0.43 -7.84 5.69
CA ALA A 57 -0.13 -8.67 4.53
C ALA A 57 0.88 -7.98 3.60
N ASP A 58 1.80 -8.77 3.03
CA ASP A 58 2.71 -8.26 2.00
C ASP A 58 2.01 -8.31 0.63
N PRO A 59 1.89 -7.17 -0.08
CA PRO A 59 1.21 -7.10 -1.37
C PRO A 59 1.85 -8.00 -2.44
N LYS A 60 3.11 -8.41 -2.26
CA LYS A 60 3.79 -9.36 -3.16
C LYS A 60 3.16 -10.75 -3.11
N PHE A 61 2.61 -11.14 -1.97
CA PHE A 61 2.02 -12.46 -1.74
C PHE A 61 0.50 -12.40 -1.60
N ALA A 62 -0.10 -11.23 -1.90
CA ALA A 62 -1.53 -11.06 -1.95
C ALA A 62 -2.15 -12.05 -2.94
N GLU A 63 -3.24 -12.70 -2.53
CA GLU A 63 -4.08 -13.43 -3.47
C GLU A 63 -4.71 -12.43 -4.44
N LEU A 64 -4.69 -12.77 -5.73
CA LEU A 64 -5.36 -11.97 -6.75
C LEU A 64 -6.87 -12.08 -6.53
N GLN A 65 -7.54 -10.94 -6.57
CA GLN A 65 -9.00 -10.91 -6.53
C GLN A 65 -9.58 -11.60 -7.77
N GLU A 66 -10.82 -12.09 -7.65
CA GLU A 66 -11.52 -12.73 -8.77
C GLU A 66 -11.65 -11.79 -9.97
N ASP A 67 -11.67 -12.36 -11.18
CA ASP A 67 -11.94 -11.59 -12.39
C ASP A 67 -13.29 -10.86 -12.25
N GLY A 68 -13.29 -9.54 -12.48
CA GLY A 68 -14.50 -8.73 -12.32
C GLY A 68 -14.60 -7.97 -10.98
N SER A 69 -13.65 -8.17 -10.06
CA SER A 69 -13.65 -7.50 -8.75
C SER A 69 -13.47 -5.99 -8.85
N VAL A 70 -14.02 -5.27 -7.89
CA VAL A 70 -13.89 -3.81 -7.80
C VAL A 70 -12.44 -3.46 -7.45
N ALA A 71 -11.90 -2.46 -8.15
CA ALA A 71 -10.57 -1.94 -7.86
C ALA A 71 -10.48 -1.36 -6.45
N VAL A 72 -9.33 -1.55 -5.79
CA VAL A 72 -9.07 -0.96 -4.48
C VAL A 72 -9.10 0.57 -4.59
N GLU A 73 -10.01 1.23 -3.88
CA GLU A 73 -10.39 2.67 -4.00
C GLU A 73 -9.24 3.71 -3.98
N LEU A 74 -8.02 3.30 -3.61
CA LEU A 74 -6.87 4.19 -3.43
C LEU A 74 -5.67 3.81 -4.28
N VAL A 75 -5.78 2.78 -5.11
CA VAL A 75 -4.71 2.35 -6.00
C VAL A 75 -5.11 2.74 -7.41
N ASP A 76 -4.31 3.60 -8.05
CA ASP A 76 -4.59 3.99 -9.44
C ASP A 76 -4.37 2.80 -10.38
N MET A 77 -5.25 2.66 -11.36
CA MET A 77 -5.01 1.75 -12.48
C MET A 77 -3.93 2.32 -13.39
N LEU A 78 -2.91 1.52 -13.68
CA LEU A 78 -1.79 1.91 -14.53
C LEU A 78 -2.25 1.93 -15.99
N SER A 79 -2.29 3.12 -16.59
CA SER A 79 -2.66 3.29 -18.00
C SER A 79 -1.71 2.50 -18.92
N GLY A 80 -2.27 1.71 -19.84
CA GLY A 80 -1.51 0.89 -20.79
C GLY A 80 -1.08 -0.48 -20.27
N TYR A 81 -1.43 -0.82 -19.02
CA TYR A 81 -1.24 -2.13 -18.44
C TYR A 81 -2.60 -2.75 -18.13
N SER A 82 -2.74 -4.05 -18.40
CA SER A 82 -3.93 -4.84 -18.06
C SER A 82 -3.51 -6.09 -17.30
N CYS A 83 -4.26 -6.48 -16.29
CA CYS A 83 -4.03 -7.76 -15.64
C CYS A 83 -4.41 -8.89 -16.60
N VAL A 84 -3.57 -9.91 -16.74
CA VAL A 84 -3.89 -11.09 -17.58
C VAL A 84 -4.96 -11.96 -16.91
N ALA A 85 -5.04 -11.92 -15.58
CA ALA A 85 -6.00 -12.68 -14.79
C ALA A 85 -7.31 -11.92 -14.52
N CYS A 86 -7.29 -10.59 -14.58
CA CYS A 86 -8.46 -9.75 -14.32
C CYS A 86 -8.71 -8.80 -15.51
N ARG A 87 -9.86 -8.93 -16.18
CA ARG A 87 -10.34 -8.15 -17.33
C ARG A 87 -10.73 -6.71 -17.02
N HIS A 88 -10.56 -6.24 -15.78
CA HIS A 88 -10.81 -4.84 -15.46
C HIS A 88 -9.69 -3.94 -16.02
N HIS A 89 -10.13 -2.94 -16.79
CA HIS A 89 -9.35 -1.84 -17.37
C HIS A 89 -9.55 -0.57 -16.56
#